data_AF-A0A392QJL6-F1
#
_entry.id   AF-A0A392QJL6-F1
#
_cell.length_a   1.000
_cell.length_b   1.000
_cell.length_c   1.000
_cell.angle_alpha   90.00
_cell.angle_beta   90.00
_cell.angle_gamma   90.00
#
_symmetry.space_group_name_H-M   'P 1'
#
loop_
_entity.id
_entity.type
_entity.pdbx_description
1 polymer ?
#
loop_
_entity_poly.entity_id
_entity_poly.type
_entity_poly.pdbx_seq_one_letter_code
_entity_poly.pdbx_strand_id
1 'polypeptide(L)'
;MFHIYGLSLFAAGLLSLGSTIVVMRKFDIDEVVRVIDKYNVTHFPVVPPMVSALTAKAKGVNGSKLKSLRQVSCGAAPLSAGVINGFVRAFPNVDFIQ
;
A
#
# COMPACT_ATOMS: atom_id res chain seq x y z
N MET A 1 -9.60 -13.41 -1.26
CA MET A 1 -9.75 -12.60 -0.03
C MET A 1 -10.36 -13.50 1.03
N PHE A 2 -9.52 -14.22 1.77
CA PHE A 2 -9.95 -15.28 2.71
C PHE A 2 -9.59 -14.97 4.17
N HIS A 3 -8.95 -13.83 4.41
CA HIS A 3 -8.50 -13.39 5.73
C HIS A 3 -9.41 -12.26 6.25
N ILE A 4 -9.82 -12.34 7.51
CA ILE A 4 -10.79 -11.41 8.11
C ILE A 4 -10.35 -9.94 8.04
N TYR A 5 -9.05 -9.69 8.18
CA TYR A 5 -8.43 -8.36 8.00
C TYR A 5 -8.76 -7.76 6.63
N GLY A 6 -8.58 -8.54 5.56
CA GLY A 6 -8.85 -8.08 4.19
C GLY A 6 -10.33 -7.95 3.88
N LEU A 7 -11.14 -8.88 4.39
CA LEU A 7 -12.57 -8.92 4.12
C LEU A 7 -13.34 -7.82 4.87
N SER A 8 -13.15 -7.71 6.18
CA SER A 8 -13.98 -6.84 7.01
C SER A 8 -13.58 -5.38 6.91
N LEU A 9 -12.27 -5.07 7.05
CA LEU A 9 -11.81 -3.69 7.08
C LEU A 9 -11.79 -3.07 5.68
N PHE A 10 -11.31 -3.81 4.68
CA PHE A 10 -11.11 -3.24 3.35
C PHE A 10 -12.28 -3.52 2.42
N ALA A 11 -12.71 -4.77 2.23
CA ALA A 11 -13.81 -5.03 1.32
C ALA A 11 -15.16 -4.54 1.84
N ALA A 12 -15.57 -4.90 3.06
CA ALA A 12 -16.85 -4.46 3.60
C ALA A 12 -16.77 -3.02 4.14
N GLY A 13 -15.75 -2.71 4.94
CA GLY A 13 -15.58 -1.42 5.59
C GLY A 13 -15.38 -0.24 4.64
N LEU A 14 -14.43 -0.31 3.71
CA LEU A 14 -14.21 0.80 2.77
C LEU A 14 -15.38 0.95 1.77
N LEU A 15 -16.00 -0.16 1.38
CA LEU A 15 -17.14 -0.13 0.46
C LEU A 15 -18.36 0.52 1.10
N SER A 16 -18.62 0.26 2.39
CA SER A 16 -19.73 0.91 3.11
C SER A 16 -19.52 2.43 3.27
N LEU A 17 -18.27 2.88 3.26
CA LEU A 17 -17.90 4.30 3.24
C LEU A 17 -17.99 4.93 1.83
N GLY A 18 -18.43 4.18 0.82
CA GLY A 18 -18.51 4.66 -0.56
C GLY A 18 -17.17 4.74 -1.28
N SER A 19 -16.13 4.07 -0.76
CA SER A 19 -14.81 4.07 -1.39
C SER A 19 -14.77 3.18 -2.63
N THR A 20 -13.91 3.55 -3.59
CA THR A 20 -13.59 2.67 -4.72
C THR A 20 -12.49 1.70 -4.30
N ILE A 21 -12.75 0.40 -4.46
CA ILE A 21 -11.81 -0.67 -4.08
C ILE A 21 -11.22 -1.29 -5.34
N VAL A 22 -9.89 -1.24 -5.45
CA VAL A 22 -9.17 -1.93 -6.52
C VAL A 22 -8.62 -3.25 -5.98
N VAL A 23 -9.16 -4.36 -6.49
CA VAL A 23 -8.76 -5.71 -6.05
C VAL A 23 -7.82 -6.33 -7.07
N MET A 24 -6.65 -6.75 -6.60
CA MET A 24 -5.69 -7.53 -7.40
C MET A 24 -5.82 -9.02 -7.06
N ARG A 25 -5.79 -9.88 -8.09
CA ARG A 25 -5.90 -11.34 -7.89
C ARG A 25 -4.66 -11.93 -7.22
N LYS A 26 -3.49 -11.38 -7.54
CA LYS A 26 -2.18 -11.79 -7.02
C LYS A 26 -1.34 -10.54 -6.79
N PHE A 27 -0.49 -10.59 -5.76
CA PHE A 27 0.49 -9.54 -5.54
C PHE A 27 1.63 -9.65 -6.57
N ASP A 28 1.85 -8.56 -7.29
CA ASP A 28 3.00 -8.32 -8.14
C ASP A 28 3.37 -6.84 -8.02
N ILE A 29 4.62 -6.54 -7.66
CA ILE A 29 4.99 -5.17 -7.31
C ILE A 29 4.97 -4.23 -8.52
N ASP A 30 5.30 -4.73 -9.71
CA ASP A 30 5.28 -3.94 -10.93
C ASP A 30 3.84 -3.63 -11.37
N GLU A 31 2.94 -4.58 -11.20
CA GLU A 31 1.52 -4.37 -11.41
C GLU A 31 0.93 -3.40 -10.39
N VAL A 32 1.30 -3.51 -9.11
CA VAL A 32 0.87 -2.57 -8.05
C VAL A 32 1.21 -1.13 -8.43
N VAL A 33 2.46 -0.85 -8.85
CA VAL A 33 2.87 0.50 -9.29
C VAL A 33 2.02 0.98 -10.47
N ARG A 34 1.77 0.12 -11.47
CA ARG A 34 0.92 0.47 -12.62
C ARG A 34 -0.52 0.76 -12.21
N VAL A 35 -1.06 -0.01 -11.27
CA VAL A 35 -2.44 0.11 -10.78
C VAL A 35 -2.60 1.39 -9.95
N ILE A 36 -1.62 1.72 -9.11
CA ILE A 36 -1.60 2.96 -8.31
C ILE A 36 -1.65 4.19 -9.21
N ASP A 37 -0.84 4.21 -10.28
CA ASP A 37 -0.79 5.28 -11.26
C ASP A 37 -2.09 5.35 -12.08
N LYS A 38 -2.56 4.21 -12.60
CA LYS A 38 -3.75 4.11 -13.47
C LYS A 38 -5.04 4.53 -12.77
N TYR A 39 -5.23 4.09 -11.53
CA TYR A 39 -6.48 4.31 -10.78
C TYR A 39 -6.36 5.39 -9.71
N ASN A 40 -5.22 6.09 -9.64
CA ASN A 40 -4.94 7.10 -8.62
C ASN A 40 -5.21 6.60 -7.19
N VAL A 41 -4.69 5.42 -6.85
CA VAL A 41 -4.90 4.80 -5.53
C VAL A 41 -4.32 5.71 -4.45
N THR A 42 -5.14 6.04 -3.44
CA THR A 42 -4.76 6.95 -2.35
C THR A 42 -4.38 6.23 -1.06
N HIS A 43 -5.03 5.11 -0.77
CA HIS A 43 -4.81 4.32 0.44
C HIS A 43 -4.41 2.91 0.03
N PHE A 44 -3.31 2.42 0.59
CA PHE A 44 -2.79 1.10 0.28
C PHE A 44 -2.51 0.28 1.54
N PRO A 45 -3.48 -0.56 1.97
CA PRO A 45 -3.27 -1.47 3.09
C PRO A 45 -2.42 -2.66 2.68
N VAL A 46 -1.40 -2.95 3.48
CA VAL A 46 -0.33 -3.89 3.17
C VAL A 46 0.09 -4.72 4.38
N VAL A 47 0.94 -5.71 4.12
CA VAL A 47 1.63 -6.53 5.12
C VAL A 47 3.15 -6.33 4.99
N PRO A 48 3.96 -6.71 6.00
CA PRO A 48 5.38 -6.37 6.03
C PRO A 48 6.20 -6.71 4.77
N PRO A 49 6.01 -7.88 4.11
CA PRO A 49 6.73 -8.18 2.87
C PRO A 49 6.45 -7.19 1.73
N MET A 50 5.21 -6.68 1.65
CA MET A 50 4.80 -5.75 0.62
C MET A 50 5.38 -4.35 0.84
N VAL A 51 5.52 -3.91 2.11
CA VAL A 51 6.18 -2.64 2.45
C VAL A 51 7.63 -2.64 1.99
N SER A 52 8.36 -3.73 2.26
CA SER A 52 9.75 -3.89 1.84
C SER A 52 9.88 -3.88 0.32
N ALA A 53 9.00 -4.62 -0.39
CA ALA A 53 8.99 -4.66 -1.84
C ALA A 53 8.70 -3.28 -2.45
N LEU A 54 7.73 -2.54 -1.91
CA LEU A 54 7.38 -1.20 -2.34
C LEU A 54 8.51 -0.19 -2.10
N THR A 55 9.14 -0.24 -0.93
CA THR A 55 10.30 0.62 -0.59
C THR A 55 11.48 0.38 -1.51
N ALA A 56 11.77 -0.90 -1.83
CA ALA A 56 12.82 -1.25 -2.78
C ALA A 56 12.47 -0.75 -4.20
N LYS A 57 11.21 -0.91 -4.63
CA LYS A 57 10.76 -0.48 -5.95
C LYS A 57 10.76 1.04 -6.12
N ALA A 58 10.43 1.79 -5.07
CA ALA A 58 10.40 3.26 -5.08
C ALA A 58 11.73 3.88 -5.53
N LYS A 59 12.87 3.25 -5.19
CA LYS A 59 14.20 3.73 -5.59
C LYS A 59 14.45 3.68 -7.11
N GLY A 60 13.75 2.81 -7.83
CA GLY A 60 13.95 2.58 -9.27
C GLY A 60 12.76 3.01 -10.15
N VAL A 61 11.71 3.57 -9.56
CA VAL A 61 10.50 4.00 -10.27
C VAL A 61 10.44 5.52 -10.30
N ASN A 62 10.01 6.09 -11.41
CA ASN A 62 9.72 7.51 -11.50
C ASN A 62 8.65 7.87 -10.45
N GLY A 63 9.02 8.73 -9.48
CA GLY A 63 8.17 9.11 -8.34
C GLY A 63 6.78 9.65 -8.74
N SER A 64 6.63 10.12 -9.98
CA SER A 64 5.33 10.51 -10.55
C SER A 64 4.29 9.38 -10.55
N LYS A 65 4.70 8.11 -10.66
CA LYS A 65 3.77 6.95 -10.69
C LYS A 65 3.14 6.63 -9.34
N LEU A 66 3.72 7.11 -8.25
CA LEU A 66 3.27 6.83 -6.88
C LEU A 66 2.76 8.09 -6.16
N LYS A 67 2.63 9.22 -6.87
CA LYS A 67 2.24 10.52 -6.31
C LYS A 67 0.82 10.57 -5.73
N SER A 68 -0.04 9.65 -6.16
CA SER A 68 -1.44 9.56 -5.71
C SER A 68 -1.57 8.97 -4.31
N LEU A 69 -0.57 8.20 -3.85
CA LEU A 69 -0.55 7.63 -2.52
C LEU A 69 -0.52 8.73 -1.47
N ARG A 70 -1.44 8.63 -0.51
CA ARG A 70 -1.52 9.50 0.66
C ARG A 70 -1.25 8.73 1.95
N GLN A 71 -1.65 7.47 2.01
CA GLN A 71 -1.48 6.66 3.19
C GLN A 71 -1.17 5.19 2.86
N VAL A 72 -0.23 4.62 3.60
CA VAL A 72 0.08 3.19 3.60
C VAL A 72 -0.08 2.66 5.02
N SER A 73 -0.94 1.67 5.19
CA SER A 73 -1.17 1.01 6.48
C SER A 73 -0.61 -0.41 6.47
N CYS A 74 0.22 -0.76 7.44
CA CYS A 74 0.79 -2.09 7.59
C CYS A 74 0.17 -2.81 8.77
N GLY A 75 -0.38 -4.01 8.55
CA GLY A 75 -0.96 -4.83 9.62
C GLY A 75 -0.36 -6.23 9.72
N ALA A 76 -0.97 -7.04 10.58
CA ALA A 76 -0.70 -8.47 10.81
C ALA A 76 0.61 -8.84 11.54
N ALA A 77 1.68 -8.04 11.43
CA ALA A 77 2.90 -8.27 12.18
C ALA A 77 3.70 -6.96 12.37
N PRO A 78 4.48 -6.84 13.46
CA PRO A 78 5.29 -5.65 13.72
C PRO A 78 6.45 -5.53 12.72
N LEU A 79 6.66 -4.32 12.19
CA LEU A 79 7.86 -3.96 11.43
C LEU A 79 9.00 -3.51 12.34
N SER A 80 10.23 -3.77 11.90
CA SER A 80 11.39 -3.16 12.53
C SER A 80 11.48 -1.67 12.20
N ALA A 81 12.04 -0.88 13.11
CA ALA A 81 12.26 0.55 12.91
C ALA A 81 13.06 0.86 11.63
N GLY A 82 13.97 -0.06 11.23
CA GLY A 82 14.74 0.08 9.99
C GLY A 82 13.87 0.07 8.73
N VAL A 83 12.85 -0.79 8.68
CA VAL A 83 11.93 -0.85 7.52
C VAL A 83 11.02 0.37 7.50
N ILE A 84 10.49 0.77 8.67
CA ILE A 84 9.64 1.97 8.80
C ILE A 84 10.42 3.21 8.33
N ASN A 85 11.62 3.42 8.86
CA ASN A 85 12.47 4.55 8.48
C ASN A 85 12.85 4.51 7.00
N GLY A 86 13.08 3.31 6.44
CA GLY A 86 13.33 3.13 5.01
C GLY A 86 12.13 3.58 4.17
N PHE A 87 10.91 3.20 4.58
CA PHE A 87 9.68 3.58 3.89
C PHE A 87 9.44 5.09 3.96
N VAL A 88 9.49 5.69 5.16
CA VAL A 88 9.24 7.13 5.36
C VAL A 88 10.23 7.98 4.56
N ARG A 89 11.49 7.56 4.46
CA ARG A 89 12.49 8.25 3.61
C ARG A 89 12.18 8.12 2.12
N ALA A 90 11.66 6.98 1.68
CA ALA A 90 11.29 6.76 0.28
C ALA A 90 10.00 7.49 -0.10
N PHE A 91 9.11 7.73 0.86
CA PHE A 91 7.79 8.32 0.66
C PHE A 91 7.53 9.45 1.69
N PRO A 92 8.18 10.61 1.55
CA PRO A 92 8.09 11.68 2.55
C PRO A 92 6.70 12.32 2.68
N ASN A 93 5.85 12.19 1.66
CA ASN A 93 4.50 12.78 1.61
C ASN A 93 3.39 11.75 1.85
N VAL A 94 3.74 10.54 2.30
CA VAL A 94 2.79 9.45 2.51
C VAL A 94 2.75 9.12 4.00
N ASP A 95 1.56 9.20 4.60
CA ASP A 95 1.35 8.81 5.98
C ASP A 95 1.53 7.31 6.14
N PHE A 96 2.39 6.91 7.06
CA PHE A 96 2.62 5.50 7.37
C PHE A 96 1.94 5.14 8.71
N ILE A 97 1.01 4.19 8.66
CA ILE A 97 0.27 3.71 9.83
C ILE A 97 0.62 2.24 10.07
N GLN A 98 0.87 1.88 11.32
CA GLN A 98 1.06 0.49 11.77
C GLN A 98 0.30 0.26 13.07
#